data_AF-A0A7J7DAT8-F1
#
_entry.id   AF-A0A7J7DAT8-F1
#
_cell.length_a   1.000
_cell.length_b   1.000
_cell.length_c   1.000
_cell.angle_alpha   90.00
_cell.angle_beta   90.00
_cell.angle_gamma   90.00
#
_symmetry.space_group_name_H-M   'P 1'
#
loop_
_entity.id
_entity.type
_entity.pdbx_description
1 polymer ?
#
loop_
_entity_poly.entity_id
_entity_poly.type
_entity_poly.pdbx_seq_one_letter_code
_entity_poly.pdbx_strand_id
1 'polypeptide(L)'
;MQNFCSQLDVSDHQRKVLESYALLVNDLAMEILEKLAKLMGVNGGLFEGWPMMFRMNRYHFSLETVGSLGVQMHSDSVFLTILQDDENVGGLEVMNKSGEFVPVDPLPGTLVVNFGDIATAWSNGRLCNVKHRVKCNEATIRFSIASFLLGPRDGPVEAPPELVDDQHPRLYVPFTWEDYRKLRFTDKFKTSDSLPDMLINPKSE
;
A
#
# COMPACT_ATOMS: atom_id res chain seq x y z
N MET A 1 18.56 0.21 -2.91
CA MET A 1 18.93 -0.83 -1.94
C MET A 1 20.33 -0.64 -1.35
N GLN A 2 21.36 -0.32 -2.16
CA GLN A 2 22.74 -0.14 -1.67
C GLN A 2 22.88 0.85 -0.50
N ASN A 3 22.24 2.02 -0.57
CA ASN A 3 22.26 3.03 0.50
C ASN A 3 21.52 2.57 1.78
N PHE A 4 20.45 1.78 1.63
CA PHE A 4 19.72 1.19 2.76
C PHE A 4 20.58 0.14 3.48
N CYS A 5 21.21 -0.77 2.73
CA CYS A 5 22.06 -1.81 3.31
C CYS A 5 23.37 -1.27 3.90
N SER A 6 23.92 -0.15 3.41
CA SER A 6 25.09 0.48 4.03
C SER A 6 24.81 1.12 5.39
N GLN A 7 23.53 1.40 5.70
CA GLN A 7 23.10 1.94 6.99
C GLN A 7 22.78 0.84 8.02
N LEU A 8 22.79 -0.43 7.59
CA LEU A 8 22.55 -1.58 8.44
C LEU A 8 23.86 -2.36 8.62
N ASP A 9 24.14 -2.80 9.84
CA ASP A 9 25.25 -3.71 10.13
C ASP A 9 24.87 -5.15 9.71
N VAL A 10 24.73 -5.36 8.39
CA VAL A 10 24.34 -6.63 7.78
C VAL A 10 25.50 -7.25 7.03
N SER A 11 25.63 -8.57 7.13
CA SER A 11 26.60 -9.35 6.37
C SER A 11 26.36 -9.27 4.85
N ASP A 12 27.39 -9.56 4.06
CA ASP A 12 27.28 -9.64 2.59
C ASP A 12 26.21 -10.64 2.13
N HIS A 13 26.06 -11.74 2.87
CA HIS A 13 25.02 -12.73 2.58
C HIS A 13 23.62 -12.14 2.79
N GLN A 14 23.38 -11.50 3.94
CA GLN A 14 22.09 -10.85 4.23
C GLN A 14 21.78 -9.74 3.22
N ARG A 15 22.78 -8.95 2.82
CA ARG A 15 22.63 -7.92 1.78
C ARG A 15 22.15 -8.53 0.46
N LYS A 16 22.78 -9.61 0.00
CA LYS A 16 22.38 -10.32 -1.22
C LYS A 16 20.98 -10.88 -1.14
N VAL A 17 20.57 -11.41 0.02
CA VAL A 17 19.20 -11.89 0.25
C VAL A 17 18.19 -10.75 0.14
N LEU A 18 18.45 -9.61 0.80
CA LEU A 18 17.57 -8.44 0.75
C LEU A 18 17.47 -7.84 -0.66
N GLU A 19 18.59 -7.77 -1.39
CA GLU A 19 18.60 -7.32 -2.78
C GLU A 19 17.82 -8.26 -3.69
N SER A 20 17.99 -9.58 -3.54
CA SER A 20 17.27 -10.58 -4.33
C SER A 20 15.77 -10.56 -4.04
N TYR A 21 15.39 -10.51 -2.76
CA TYR A 21 14.00 -10.39 -2.35
C TYR A 21 13.35 -9.13 -2.95
N ALA A 22 14.06 -8.00 -2.88
CA ALA A 22 13.57 -6.75 -3.41
C ALA A 22 13.34 -6.77 -4.92
N LEU A 23 14.26 -7.37 -5.67
CA LEU A 23 14.10 -7.53 -7.11
C LEU A 23 12.90 -8.43 -7.44
N LEU A 24 12.80 -9.60 -6.79
CA LEU A 24 11.72 -10.55 -7.05
C LEU A 24 10.33 -9.99 -6.71
N VAL A 25 10.20 -9.25 -5.62
CA VAL A 25 8.92 -8.60 -5.26
C VAL A 25 8.59 -7.47 -6.22
N ASN A 26 9.60 -6.75 -6.74
CA ASN A 26 9.37 -5.72 -7.75
C ASN A 26 8.85 -6.33 -9.06
N ASP A 27 9.47 -7.42 -9.50
CA ASP A 27 9.05 -8.13 -10.71
C ASP A 27 7.62 -8.67 -10.56
N LEU A 28 7.30 -9.24 -9.38
CA LEU A 28 5.94 -9.66 -9.04
C LEU A 28 4.95 -8.49 -9.08
N ALA A 29 5.31 -7.33 -8.53
CA ALA A 29 4.46 -6.14 -8.58
C ALA A 29 4.18 -5.72 -10.03
N MET A 30 5.20 -5.66 -10.89
CA MET A 30 5.03 -5.33 -12.30
C MET A 30 4.12 -6.34 -13.02
N GLU A 31 4.31 -7.65 -12.77
CA GLU A 31 3.46 -8.69 -13.35
C GLU A 31 1.99 -8.55 -12.94
N ILE A 32 1.72 -8.28 -11.65
CA ILE A 32 0.36 -8.05 -11.14
C ILE A 32 -0.27 -6.85 -11.86
N LEU A 33 0.47 -5.75 -12.00
CA LEU A 33 -0.05 -4.52 -12.59
C LEU A 33 -0.27 -4.60 -14.09
N GLU A 34 0.61 -5.28 -14.83
CA GLU A 34 0.38 -5.53 -16.25
C GLU A 34 -0.89 -6.34 -16.49
N LYS A 35 -1.14 -7.38 -15.67
CA LYS A 35 -2.38 -8.16 -15.78
C LYS A 35 -3.59 -7.32 -15.39
N LEU A 36 -3.48 -6.52 -14.33
CA LEU A 36 -4.55 -5.63 -13.88
C LEU A 36 -4.93 -4.61 -14.95
N ALA A 37 -3.95 -3.92 -15.54
CA ALA A 37 -4.18 -2.95 -16.61
C ALA A 37 -4.86 -3.60 -17.83
N LYS A 38 -4.37 -4.78 -18.26
CA LYS A 38 -5.00 -5.54 -19.35
C LYS A 38 -6.46 -5.90 -19.05
N LEU A 39 -6.75 -6.37 -17.83
CA LEU A 39 -8.11 -6.69 -17.40
C LEU A 39 -9.03 -5.46 -17.38
N MET A 40 -8.45 -4.28 -17.11
CA MET A 40 -9.16 -3.00 -17.13
C MET A 40 -9.22 -2.36 -18.53
N GLY A 41 -8.68 -3.02 -19.57
CA GLY A 41 -8.68 -2.50 -20.94
C GLY A 41 -7.65 -1.39 -21.19
N VAL A 42 -6.70 -1.17 -20.27
CA VAL A 42 -5.65 -0.17 -20.40
C VAL A 42 -4.39 -0.83 -20.96
N ASN A 43 -3.79 -0.25 -22.00
CA ASN A 43 -2.62 -0.79 -22.69
C ASN A 43 -1.37 0.06 -22.45
N GLY A 44 -0.19 -0.57 -22.36
CA GLY A 44 1.13 0.11 -22.35
C GLY A 44 1.97 -0.10 -21.09
N GLY A 45 3.23 0.36 -21.13
CA GLY A 45 4.21 0.31 -20.03
C GLY A 45 3.96 1.39 -18.96
N LEU A 46 2.75 1.42 -18.40
CA LEU A 46 2.26 2.52 -17.55
C LEU A 46 2.99 2.65 -16.21
N PHE A 47 3.56 1.54 -15.74
CA PHE A 47 4.16 1.43 -14.41
C PHE A 47 5.70 1.39 -14.44
N GLU A 48 6.29 1.51 -15.63
CA GLU A 48 7.74 1.45 -15.79
C GLU A 48 8.42 2.58 -15.01
N GLY A 49 9.45 2.23 -14.24
CA GLY A 49 10.24 3.20 -13.46
C GLY A 49 9.56 3.74 -12.19
N TRP A 50 8.35 3.30 -11.86
CA TRP A 50 7.66 3.67 -10.63
C TRP A 50 8.50 3.25 -9.41
N PRO A 51 8.78 4.16 -8.46
CA PRO A 51 9.59 3.84 -7.30
C PRO A 51 8.88 2.83 -6.38
N MET A 52 9.68 1.91 -5.85
CA MET A 52 9.26 0.98 -4.80
C MET A 52 10.03 1.25 -3.51
N MET A 53 9.32 1.25 -2.38
CA MET A 53 9.87 1.42 -1.05
C MET A 53 9.69 0.13 -0.23
N PHE A 54 10.71 -0.25 0.53
CA PHE A 54 10.66 -1.40 1.42
C PHE A 54 10.63 -0.97 2.87
N ARG A 55 9.85 -1.66 3.68
CA ARG A 55 9.82 -1.49 5.14
C ARG A 55 9.80 -2.85 5.80
N MET A 56 10.76 -3.08 6.69
CA MET A 56 10.74 -4.21 7.62
C MET A 56 10.25 -3.71 8.97
N ASN A 57 9.17 -4.30 9.47
CA ASN A 57 8.60 -3.95 10.77
C ASN A 57 8.91 -5.05 11.78
N ARG A 58 9.25 -4.65 13.00
CA ARG A 58 9.38 -5.53 14.16
C ARG A 58 8.51 -4.94 15.27
N TYR A 59 7.49 -5.67 15.67
CA TYR A 59 6.58 -5.28 16.75
C TYR A 59 6.95 -6.02 18.01
N HIS A 60 7.32 -5.30 19.08
CA HIS A 60 7.62 -5.87 20.38
C HIS A 60 6.36 -5.91 21.24
N PHE A 61 5.50 -6.90 21.01
CA PHE A 61 4.31 -7.04 21.84
C PHE A 61 4.65 -7.69 23.18
N SER A 62 3.96 -7.22 24.21
CA SER A 62 4.02 -7.70 25.59
C SER A 62 2.60 -7.96 26.11
N LEU A 63 2.49 -8.62 27.27
CA LEU A 63 1.21 -8.88 27.92
C LEU A 63 0.38 -7.60 28.13
N GLU A 64 1.03 -6.47 28.40
CA GLU A 64 0.38 -5.17 28.58
C GLU A 64 -0.19 -4.59 27.28
N THR A 65 0.36 -4.98 26.13
CA THR A 65 -0.09 -4.51 24.81
C THR A 65 -1.15 -5.42 24.18
N VAL A 66 -1.42 -6.60 24.74
CA VAL A 66 -2.42 -7.52 24.17
C VAL A 66 -3.79 -6.85 24.12
N GLY A 67 -4.42 -6.89 22.95
CA GLY A 67 -5.69 -6.20 22.66
C GLY A 67 -5.54 -4.77 22.16
N SER A 68 -4.35 -4.17 22.25
CA SER A 68 -4.07 -2.83 21.72
C SER A 68 -3.75 -2.83 20.22
N LEU A 69 -3.69 -1.65 19.61
CA LEU A 69 -3.30 -1.48 18.20
C LEU A 69 -1.79 -1.23 18.10
N GLY A 70 -1.08 -2.16 17.45
CA GLY A 70 0.31 -1.99 17.04
C GLY A 70 0.46 -1.03 15.85
N VAL A 71 -0.58 -0.92 15.02
CA VAL A 71 -0.71 0.10 13.98
C VAL A 71 -2.16 0.59 13.96
N GLN A 72 -2.35 1.91 13.99
CA GLN A 72 -3.67 2.54 13.91
C GLN A 72 -4.33 2.27 12.56
N MET A 73 -5.66 2.40 12.50
CA MET A 73 -6.40 2.28 11.24
C MET A 73 -5.91 3.29 10.22
N HIS A 74 -5.56 2.81 9.03
CA HIS A 74 -5.21 3.66 7.89
C HIS A 74 -5.48 2.98 6.53
N SER A 75 -5.48 3.75 5.46
CA SER A 75 -5.23 3.26 4.09
C SER A 75 -3.80 3.60 3.68
N ASP A 76 -3.25 2.82 2.76
CA ASP A 76 -1.92 3.10 2.19
C ASP A 76 -1.98 4.26 1.20
N SER A 77 -1.04 5.22 1.30
CA SER A 77 -0.97 6.38 0.40
C SER A 77 -0.30 6.08 -0.94
N VAL A 78 -0.13 4.80 -1.26
CA VAL A 78 0.64 4.30 -2.40
C VAL A 78 -0.29 3.57 -3.38
N PHE A 79 0.24 3.03 -4.47
CA PHE A 79 -0.57 2.29 -5.43
C PHE A 79 -0.81 0.85 -4.95
N LEU A 80 0.27 0.10 -4.74
CA LEU A 80 0.23 -1.32 -4.38
C LEU A 80 1.08 -1.57 -3.14
N THR A 81 0.58 -2.39 -2.24
CA THR A 81 1.37 -2.98 -1.16
C THR A 81 1.39 -4.49 -1.34
N ILE A 82 2.60 -5.06 -1.33
CA ILE A 82 2.84 -6.50 -1.22
C ILE A 82 3.46 -6.74 0.15
N LEU A 83 2.76 -7.50 0.99
CA LEU A 83 3.13 -7.75 2.37
C LEU A 83 3.46 -9.24 2.56
N GLN A 84 4.67 -9.51 3.01
CA GLN A 84 4.99 -10.76 3.67
C GLN A 84 4.72 -10.58 5.16
N ASP A 85 3.67 -11.22 5.66
CA ASP A 85 3.33 -11.21 7.08
C ASP A 85 4.11 -12.29 7.85
N ASP A 86 4.10 -12.20 9.18
CA ASP A 86 4.61 -13.25 10.04
C ASP A 86 3.82 -14.55 9.80
N GLU A 87 4.53 -15.67 9.67
CA GLU A 87 3.90 -16.96 9.39
C GLU A 87 3.14 -17.52 10.60
N ASN A 88 3.45 -17.06 11.81
CA ASN A 88 2.89 -17.60 13.05
C ASN A 88 2.14 -16.55 13.87
N VAL A 89 2.48 -15.27 13.72
CA VAL A 89 1.94 -14.20 14.57
C VAL A 89 1.03 -13.28 13.76
N GLY A 90 -0.28 -13.52 13.86
CA GLY A 90 -1.30 -12.68 13.23
C GLY A 90 -1.38 -11.28 13.83
N GLY A 91 -2.26 -10.47 13.25
CA GLY A 91 -2.53 -9.13 13.77
C GLY A 91 -3.06 -8.17 12.72
N LEU A 92 -2.80 -8.44 11.44
CA LEU A 92 -3.38 -7.67 10.35
C LEU A 92 -4.90 -7.85 10.34
N GLU A 93 -5.63 -6.74 10.37
CA GLU A 93 -7.08 -6.69 10.20
C GLU A 93 -7.43 -5.70 9.10
N VAL A 94 -8.32 -6.10 8.20
CA VAL A 94 -8.82 -5.29 7.08
C VAL A 94 -10.29 -4.95 7.28
N MET A 95 -10.69 -3.73 6.93
CA MET A 95 -12.08 -3.30 7.02
C MET A 95 -12.86 -3.79 5.80
N ASN A 96 -13.93 -4.55 6.05
CA ASN A 96 -14.85 -4.99 5.01
C ASN A 96 -15.82 -3.86 4.59
N LYS A 97 -16.66 -4.13 3.57
CA LYS A 97 -17.64 -3.16 3.06
C LYS A 97 -18.72 -2.77 4.07
N SER A 98 -18.93 -3.56 5.11
CA SER A 98 -19.88 -3.28 6.20
C SER A 98 -19.25 -2.39 7.28
N GLY A 99 -17.96 -2.05 7.18
CA GLY A 99 -17.24 -1.26 8.17
C GLY A 99 -16.66 -2.09 9.32
N GLU A 100 -16.70 -3.42 9.23
CA GLU A 100 -16.19 -4.32 10.26
C GLU A 100 -14.77 -4.74 9.95
N PHE A 101 -13.93 -4.87 10.99
CA PHE A 101 -12.58 -5.40 10.85
C PHE A 101 -12.60 -6.92 10.82
N VAL A 102 -12.01 -7.48 9.77
CA VAL A 102 -11.85 -8.91 9.54
C VAL A 102 -10.36 -9.26 9.64
N PRO A 103 -9.98 -10.30 10.40
CA PRO A 103 -8.59 -10.72 10.48
C PRO A 103 -8.12 -11.28 9.13
N VAL A 104 -6.85 -11.02 8.82
CA VAL A 104 -6.11 -11.73 7.77
C VAL A 104 -5.22 -12.74 8.49
N ASP A 105 -5.63 -13.99 8.49
CA ASP A 105 -4.90 -15.04 9.20
C ASP A 105 -3.55 -15.32 8.54
N PRO A 106 -2.48 -15.55 9.34
CA PRO A 106 -1.20 -16.01 8.82
C PRO A 106 -1.36 -17.24 7.94
N LEU A 107 -0.83 -17.16 6.72
CA LEU A 107 -0.81 -18.27 5.78
C LEU A 107 0.63 -18.44 5.24
N PRO A 108 1.39 -19.42 5.76
CA PRO A 108 2.80 -19.61 5.40
C PRO A 108 3.02 -19.75 3.89
N GLY A 109 4.10 -19.14 3.40
CA GLY A 109 4.44 -19.15 1.96
C GLY A 109 3.55 -18.29 1.05
N THR A 110 2.69 -17.43 1.62
CA THR A 110 1.84 -16.51 0.84
C THR A 110 2.19 -15.05 1.08
N LEU A 111 1.72 -14.19 0.16
CA LEU A 111 1.84 -12.74 0.24
C LEU A 111 0.45 -12.13 0.23
N VAL A 112 0.24 -11.11 1.08
CA VAL A 112 -0.96 -10.30 1.06
C VAL A 112 -0.76 -9.14 0.09
N VAL A 113 -1.76 -8.87 -0.73
CA VAL A 113 -1.75 -7.76 -1.68
C VAL A 113 -2.92 -6.84 -1.40
N ASN A 114 -2.66 -5.55 -1.23
CA ASN A 114 -3.70 -4.53 -1.10
C ASN A 114 -3.41 -3.30 -1.96
N PHE A 115 -4.48 -2.67 -2.44
CA PHE A 115 -4.43 -1.41 -3.17
C PHE A 115 -4.55 -0.23 -2.21
N GLY A 116 -3.83 0.85 -2.51
CA GLY A 116 -3.88 2.10 -1.76
C GLY A 116 -4.57 3.23 -2.52
N ASP A 117 -4.50 4.43 -1.95
CA ASP A 117 -5.21 5.62 -2.44
C ASP A 117 -4.83 5.98 -3.89
N ILE A 118 -3.56 5.78 -4.27
CA ILE A 118 -3.09 6.09 -5.64
C ILE A 118 -3.71 5.13 -6.65
N ALA A 119 -3.90 3.87 -6.27
CA ALA A 119 -4.60 2.91 -7.14
C ALA A 119 -6.07 3.29 -7.31
N THR A 120 -6.73 3.73 -6.25
CA THR A 120 -8.11 4.25 -6.34
C THR A 120 -8.20 5.47 -7.25
N ALA A 121 -7.29 6.44 -7.12
CA ALA A 121 -7.26 7.62 -7.98
C ALA A 121 -6.99 7.27 -9.45
N TRP A 122 -5.92 6.50 -9.71
CA TRP A 122 -5.52 6.08 -11.06
C TRP A 122 -6.59 5.20 -11.74
N SER A 123 -7.29 4.36 -10.99
CA SER A 123 -8.34 3.50 -11.55
C SER A 123 -9.68 4.21 -11.73
N ASN A 124 -9.73 5.54 -11.53
CA ASN A 124 -10.97 6.33 -11.51
C ASN A 124 -12.03 5.75 -10.54
N GLY A 125 -11.60 5.31 -9.36
CA GLY A 125 -12.47 4.77 -8.30
C GLY A 125 -12.82 3.28 -8.43
N ARG A 126 -12.26 2.56 -9.41
CA ARG A 126 -12.59 1.12 -9.64
C ARG A 126 -11.88 0.18 -8.67
N LEU A 127 -10.69 0.55 -8.20
CA LEU A 127 -9.94 -0.18 -7.18
C LEU A 127 -10.21 0.41 -5.80
N CYS A 128 -10.48 -0.44 -4.82
CA CYS A 128 -10.78 -0.03 -3.46
C CYS A 128 -9.49 0.07 -2.63
N ASN A 129 -9.26 1.24 -2.04
CA ASN A 129 -8.25 1.45 -1.01
C ASN A 129 -8.76 0.92 0.34
N VAL A 130 -8.23 -0.23 0.77
CA VAL A 130 -8.74 -0.91 1.97
C VAL A 130 -8.14 -0.30 3.23
N LYS A 131 -9.00 0.11 4.17
CA LYS A 131 -8.58 0.49 5.52
C LYS A 131 -8.13 -0.75 6.28
N HIS A 132 -6.99 -0.68 6.93
CA HIS A 132 -6.43 -1.79 7.68
C HIS A 132 -5.69 -1.29 8.93
N ARG A 133 -5.43 -2.21 9.86
CA ARG A 133 -4.74 -1.95 11.12
C ARG A 133 -3.96 -3.19 11.55
N VAL A 134 -3.10 -3.04 12.56
CA VAL A 134 -2.43 -4.17 13.21
C VAL A 134 -2.83 -4.20 14.67
N LYS A 135 -3.43 -5.30 15.11
CA LYS A 135 -3.79 -5.57 16.50
C LYS A 135 -2.75 -6.49 17.14
N CYS A 136 -2.39 -6.21 18.38
CA CYS A 136 -1.59 -7.11 19.20
C CYS A 136 -2.49 -8.24 19.72
N ASN A 137 -2.36 -9.43 19.14
CA ASN A 137 -3.16 -10.60 19.53
C ASN A 137 -2.52 -11.41 20.66
N GLU A 138 -1.18 -11.40 20.77
CA GLU A 138 -0.44 -12.15 21.76
C GLU A 138 0.88 -11.45 22.14
N ALA A 139 1.42 -11.80 23.30
CA ALA A 139 2.63 -11.21 23.87
C ALA A 139 3.91 -11.82 23.28
N THR A 140 4.17 -11.53 22.01
CA THR A 140 5.33 -12.04 21.28
C THR A 140 5.92 -10.99 20.32
N ILE A 141 6.99 -11.34 19.63
CA ILE A 141 7.51 -10.49 18.55
C ILE A 141 6.81 -10.87 17.25
N ARG A 142 6.24 -9.89 16.56
CA ARG A 142 5.73 -10.03 15.19
C ARG A 142 6.68 -9.37 14.21
N PHE A 143 6.94 -10.01 13.07
CA PHE A 143 7.68 -9.42 11.96
C PHE A 143 6.80 -9.23 10.73
N SER A 144 7.14 -8.28 9.87
CA SER A 144 6.53 -8.19 8.54
C SER A 144 7.44 -7.45 7.58
N ILE A 145 7.39 -7.78 6.29
CA ILE A 145 8.11 -7.07 5.23
C ILE A 145 7.06 -6.52 4.25
N ALA A 146 6.94 -5.19 4.21
CA ALA A 146 6.03 -4.49 3.31
C ALA A 146 6.81 -3.84 2.15
N SER A 147 6.36 -4.10 0.93
CA SER A 147 6.89 -3.51 -0.30
C SER A 147 5.81 -2.64 -0.92
N PHE A 148 6.08 -1.35 -1.03
CA PHE A 148 5.13 -0.32 -1.44
C PHE A 148 5.52 0.23 -2.81
N LEU A 149 4.71 -0.04 -3.83
CA LEU A 149 4.82 0.65 -5.10
C LEU A 149 4.08 1.99 -5.01
N LEU A 150 4.82 3.09 -5.10
CA LEU A 150 4.32 4.40 -4.71
C LEU A 150 3.30 4.97 -5.71
N GLY A 151 3.75 5.31 -6.91
CA GLY A 151 3.03 6.06 -7.93
C GLY A 151 4.00 6.42 -9.07
N PRO A 152 3.57 7.19 -10.08
CA PRO A 152 4.46 7.68 -11.12
C PRO A 152 5.66 8.41 -10.52
N ARG A 153 6.87 8.11 -11.04
CA ARG A 153 8.09 8.88 -10.70
C ARG A 153 8.00 10.30 -11.24
N ASP A 154 7.62 10.38 -12.51
CA ASP A 154 7.53 11.60 -13.28
C ASP A 154 6.08 11.79 -13.71
N GLY A 155 5.57 13.01 -13.53
CA GLY A 155 4.19 13.36 -13.88
C GLY A 155 3.16 13.05 -12.78
N PRO A 156 1.88 13.38 -13.05
CA PRO A 156 0.83 13.23 -12.07
C PRO A 156 0.27 11.80 -12.01
N VAL A 157 -0.28 11.47 -10.86
CA VAL A 157 -1.29 10.43 -10.69
C VAL A 157 -2.55 10.90 -11.38
N GLU A 158 -2.94 10.17 -12.42
CA GLU A 158 -4.07 10.54 -13.26
C GLU A 158 -4.72 9.28 -13.83
N ALA A 159 -6.05 9.30 -13.93
CA ALA A 159 -6.78 8.18 -14.52
C ALA A 159 -6.53 8.09 -16.03
N PRO A 160 -6.14 6.90 -16.55
CA PRO A 160 -6.00 6.67 -17.99
C PRO A 160 -7.28 7.07 -18.74
N PRO A 161 -7.17 7.66 -19.95
CA PRO A 161 -8.32 8.03 -20.75
C PRO A 161 -9.30 6.88 -21.00
N GLU A 162 -8.80 5.64 -21.10
CA GLU A 162 -9.61 4.43 -21.31
C GLU A 162 -10.54 4.13 -20.13
N LEU A 163 -10.28 4.69 -18.94
CA LEU A 163 -11.11 4.53 -17.75
C LEU A 163 -12.08 5.70 -17.51
N VAL A 164 -12.10 6.68 -18.43
CA VAL A 164 -12.91 7.89 -18.33
C VAL A 164 -13.81 8.01 -19.56
N ASP A 165 -15.12 8.01 -19.32
CA ASP A 165 -16.15 8.14 -20.35
C ASP A 165 -17.37 8.89 -19.80
N ASP A 166 -18.41 9.08 -20.63
CA ASP A 166 -19.63 9.81 -20.22
C ASP A 166 -20.38 9.14 -19.05
N GLN A 167 -20.25 7.82 -18.88
CA GLN A 167 -20.85 7.06 -17.77
C GLN A 167 -19.95 7.04 -16.53
N HIS A 168 -18.64 7.22 -16.71
CA HIS A 168 -17.60 7.23 -15.69
C HIS A 168 -16.74 8.49 -15.83
N PRO A 169 -17.29 9.68 -15.53
CA PRO A 169 -16.53 10.91 -15.61
C PRO A 169 -15.34 10.85 -14.66
N ARG A 170 -14.31 11.65 -14.95
CA ARG A 170 -13.14 11.72 -14.09
C ARG A 170 -13.52 12.16 -12.69
N LEU A 171 -13.07 11.40 -11.70
CA LEU A 171 -13.36 11.67 -10.29
C LEU A 171 -12.33 12.58 -9.62
N TYR A 172 -11.05 12.40 -9.95
CA TYR A 172 -9.94 13.03 -9.24
C TYR A 172 -9.19 14.05 -10.11
N VAL A 173 -8.74 15.15 -9.51
CA VAL A 173 -7.78 16.07 -10.15
C VAL A 173 -6.43 15.36 -10.32
N PRO A 174 -5.62 15.67 -11.34
CA PRO A 174 -4.24 15.19 -11.40
C PRO A 174 -3.40 15.75 -10.24
N PHE A 175 -2.64 14.91 -9.56
CA PHE A 175 -1.77 15.31 -8.43
C PHE A 175 -0.49 14.47 -8.38
N THR A 176 0.57 14.96 -7.72
CA THR A 176 1.78 14.14 -7.50
C THR A 176 1.66 13.32 -6.22
N TRP A 177 2.29 12.14 -6.18
CA TRP A 177 2.35 11.34 -4.94
C TRP A 177 2.96 12.13 -3.77
N GLU A 178 3.97 12.97 -4.04
CA GLU A 178 4.60 13.77 -2.99
C GLU A 178 3.66 14.82 -2.39
N ASP A 179 2.87 15.50 -3.22
CA ASP A 179 1.91 16.50 -2.74
C ASP A 179 0.77 15.84 -1.98
N TYR A 180 0.26 14.72 -2.47
CA TYR A 180 -0.73 13.92 -1.75
C TYR A 180 -0.20 13.42 -0.41
N ARG A 181 1.05 12.94 -0.38
CA ARG A 181 1.72 12.52 0.86
C ARG A 181 1.84 13.69 1.85
N LYS A 182 2.22 14.89 1.40
CA LYS A 182 2.31 16.08 2.27
C LYS A 182 0.93 16.43 2.85
N LEU A 183 -0.11 16.41 2.03
CA LEU A 183 -1.48 16.68 2.47
C LEU A 183 -1.92 15.76 3.61
N ARG A 184 -1.64 14.45 3.48
CA ARG A 184 -1.94 13.45 4.52
C ARG A 184 -1.24 13.71 5.86
N PHE A 185 -0.11 14.42 5.87
CA PHE A 185 0.60 14.76 7.12
C PHE A 185 0.23 16.12 7.70
N THR A 186 -0.31 17.04 6.90
CA THR A 186 -0.74 18.36 7.37
C THR A 186 -2.08 18.32 8.10
N ASP A 187 -2.93 17.33 7.81
CA ASP A 187 -4.27 17.24 8.37
C ASP A 187 -4.26 16.47 9.70
N LYS A 188 -4.03 17.20 10.81
CA LYS A 188 -4.00 16.63 12.17
C LYS A 188 -5.38 16.17 12.69
N PHE A 189 -6.46 16.39 11.93
CA PHE A 189 -7.83 16.20 12.39
C PHE A 189 -8.68 15.30 11.48
N LYS A 190 -8.30 15.05 10.23
CA LYS A 190 -8.94 14.02 9.42
C LYS A 190 -8.39 12.63 9.74
N THR A 191 -9.29 11.65 9.78
CA THR A 191 -8.96 10.23 9.61
C THR A 191 -7.97 10.08 8.45
N SER A 192 -7.17 9.01 8.43
CA SER A 192 -6.14 8.67 7.43
C SER A 192 -6.46 8.83 5.92
N ASP A 193 -7.64 9.31 5.56
CA ASP A 193 -8.26 9.37 4.25
C ASP A 193 -8.32 10.84 3.76
N SER A 194 -7.29 11.28 3.04
CA SER A 194 -7.24 12.61 2.39
C SER A 194 -7.60 12.54 0.91
N LEU A 195 -7.94 11.36 0.39
CA LEU A 195 -8.29 11.16 -1.01
C LEU A 195 -9.54 11.95 -1.45
N PRO A 196 -10.56 12.18 -0.59
CA PRO A 196 -11.70 13.03 -0.93
C PRO A 196 -11.31 14.46 -1.29
N ASP A 197 -10.20 15.00 -0.76
CA ASP A 197 -9.72 16.34 -1.08
C ASP A 197 -9.15 16.43 -2.51
N MET A 198 -8.94 15.30 -3.17
CA MET A 198 -8.53 15.22 -4.58
C MET A 198 -9.72 15.10 -5.54
N LEU A 199 -10.97 15.09 -5.07
CA LEU A 199 -12.14 15.00 -5.94
C LEU A 199 -12.33 16.29 -6.73
N ILE A 200 -12.68 16.19 -8.02
CA ILE A 200 -13.04 17.33 -8.87
C ILE A 200 -14.29 18.03 -8.33
N ASN A 201 -15.28 17.24 -7.89
CA ASN A 201 -16.50 17.72 -7.26
C ASN A 201 -16.66 17.02 -5.90
N PRO A 202 -16.03 17.53 -4.83
CA PRO A 202 -16.23 16.97 -3.50
C PRO A 202 -17.72 17.08 -3.17
N LYS A 203 -18.35 15.96 -2.78
CA LYS A 203 -19.74 16.01 -2.30
C LYS A 203 -19.77 16.97 -1.10
N SER A 204 -20.59 18.01 -1.18
CA SER A 204 -20.98 18.78 0.01
C SER A 204 -21.69 17.82 0.95
N GLU A 205 -21.14 17.59 2.13
CA GLU A 205 -21.83 16.91 3.24
C GLU A 205 -23.15 17.62 3.60
#